data_AF-A0A329QMY0-F1
#
_entry.id   AF-A0A329QMY0-F1
#
_cell.length_a   1.000
_cell.length_b   1.000
_cell.length_c   1.000
_cell.angle_alpha   90.00
_cell.angle_beta   90.00
_cell.angle_gamma   90.00
#
_symmetry.space_group_name_H-M   'P 1'
#
loop_
_entity.id
_entity.type
_entity.pdbx_description
1 polymer ?
#
loop_
_entity_poly.entity_id
_entity_poly.type
_entity_poly.pdbx_seq_one_letter_code
_entity_poly.pdbx_strand_id
1 'polypeptide(L)'
;MYNKQEWKDEIPDLTKPIMDPSTGKQKTDPQTGRPLFELVQVGTRITSTRLNTMESGIEAAHTLVEQLAKELGGNFVVSADGVMGLACSAQGLKVTWTAGIAYVSGRRYQVPAGEMALNPTQGQYVYVDVDGVVKKTTSQATAKKGLTIFYVATDTSGVISTTDHRVNIRLEEILKRLENVQIPDASLTEKGKVQLDNATDSTNDTTASTPRAVNAAKQEAINAAKANDEEVILPQANASAQGYANAAVLPIIGADNPNIIKNSAAQFGLHGWVPGVPSAWTIGSMNERGFRPFSCDIVSSSQYAILESQPFAIAAGAYNLQALFNSLGASGSTIKLYVEIVNSANNNNVGTLFADTNKTWHRKNALITIPTGVTSAKVRLVVYGGIAGWSFGSREISRIKLSFGSSDVPYTAEADDLALLEYRNKMRSWGAL
;
A
#
# COMPACT_ATOMS: atom_id res chain seq x y z
N MET A 1 50.18 -6.83 39.31
CA MET A 1 50.08 -5.36 39.30
C MET A 1 51.13 -4.79 38.36
N TYR A 2 50.67 -4.35 37.20
CA TYR A 2 51.48 -3.68 36.19
C TYR A 2 51.94 -2.31 36.73
N ASN A 3 53.24 -2.02 36.67
CA ASN A 3 53.77 -0.70 37.02
C ASN A 3 53.74 0.18 35.78
N LYS A 4 52.75 1.08 35.72
CA LYS A 4 52.53 1.99 34.59
C LYS A 4 53.75 2.87 34.36
N GLN A 5 54.24 2.89 33.13
CA GLN A 5 55.28 3.81 32.70
C GLN A 5 54.64 5.08 32.12
N GLU A 6 55.20 6.26 32.45
CA GLU A 6 54.77 7.54 31.90
C GLU A 6 55.84 8.04 30.92
N TRP A 7 55.45 8.20 29.65
CA TRP A 7 56.30 8.70 28.59
C TRP A 7 56.19 10.22 28.49
N LYS A 8 57.32 10.91 28.31
CA LYS A 8 57.40 12.37 28.13
C LYS A 8 58.06 12.67 26.78
N ASP A 9 57.64 13.77 26.13
CA ASP A 9 58.29 14.23 24.89
C ASP A 9 59.63 14.89 25.25
N GLU A 10 60.73 14.43 24.65
CA GLU A 10 62.08 14.95 24.95
C GLU A 10 62.85 15.42 23.71
N ILE A 11 62.23 15.53 22.53
CA ILE A 11 62.95 15.99 21.33
C ILE A 11 63.18 17.51 21.41
N PRO A 12 64.43 17.99 21.65
CA PRO A 12 64.71 19.39 21.89
C PRO A 12 64.99 20.14 20.58
N ASP A 13 64.46 21.37 20.46
CA ASP A 13 64.85 22.32 19.41
C ASP A 13 66.22 22.89 19.73
N LEU A 14 67.27 22.31 19.17
CA LEU A 14 68.64 22.77 19.41
C LEU A 14 68.86 24.25 19.02
N THR A 15 67.91 24.88 18.31
CA THR A 15 67.96 26.31 17.96
C THR A 15 67.32 27.25 19.00
N LYS A 16 66.62 26.72 20.02
CA LYS A 16 65.92 27.50 21.04
C LYS A 16 66.27 27.07 22.48
N PRO A 17 67.38 27.57 23.05
CA PRO A 17 67.77 27.23 24.42
C PRO A 17 66.82 27.84 25.45
N ILE A 18 66.46 27.09 26.50
CA ILE A 18 65.67 27.62 27.62
C ILE A 18 66.62 28.34 28.59
N MET A 19 66.42 29.64 28.76
CA MET A 19 67.28 30.48 29.60
C MET A 19 66.66 30.71 30.99
N ASP A 20 67.50 30.80 32.01
CA ASP A 20 67.10 31.25 33.34
C ASP A 20 66.96 32.78 33.34
N PRO A 21 65.76 33.34 33.57
CA PRO A 21 65.53 34.78 33.51
C PRO A 21 66.29 35.55 34.60
N SER A 22 66.74 34.88 35.67
CA SER A 22 67.47 35.52 36.77
C SER A 22 68.99 35.55 36.57
N THR A 23 69.55 34.56 35.86
CA THR A 23 71.01 34.41 35.67
C THR A 23 71.47 34.60 34.23
N GLY A 24 70.55 34.62 33.27
CA GLY A 24 70.83 34.77 31.83
C GLY A 24 71.55 33.58 31.21
N LYS A 25 71.72 32.46 31.94
CA LYS A 25 72.38 31.24 31.47
C LYS A 25 71.36 30.18 31.06
N GLN A 26 71.74 29.28 30.17
CA GLN A 26 70.88 28.17 29.75
C GLN A 26 70.63 27.22 30.92
N LYS A 27 69.37 26.85 31.13
CA LYS A 27 68.98 25.86 32.15
C LYS A 27 69.49 24.47 31.75
N THR A 28 69.81 23.65 32.74
CA THR A 28 70.25 22.26 32.55
C THR A 28 69.34 21.30 33.32
N ASP A 29 69.20 20.08 32.80
CA ASP A 29 68.45 19.00 33.46
C ASP A 29 69.15 18.59 34.77
N PRO A 30 68.47 18.59 35.92
CA PRO A 30 69.09 18.32 37.21
C PRO A 30 69.63 16.89 37.41
N GLN A 31 69.11 15.90 36.66
CA GLN A 31 69.51 14.49 36.81
C GLN A 31 70.62 14.10 35.84
N THR A 32 70.64 14.70 34.65
CA THR A 32 71.55 14.31 33.55
C THR A 32 72.58 15.38 33.21
N GLY A 33 72.43 16.61 33.71
CA GLY A 33 73.32 17.74 33.45
C GLY A 33 73.24 18.30 32.02
N ARG A 34 72.26 17.86 31.23
CA ARG A 34 72.14 18.23 29.81
C ARG A 34 71.52 19.62 29.63
N PRO A 35 71.98 20.45 28.68
CA PRO A 35 71.36 21.75 28.38
C PRO A 35 69.92 21.57 27.89
N LEU A 36 68.99 22.37 28.42
CA LEU A 36 67.57 22.31 28.08
C LEU A 36 67.24 23.26 26.93
N PHE A 37 66.43 22.78 26.00
CA PHE A 37 65.94 23.52 24.85
C PHE A 37 64.41 23.42 24.76
N GLU A 38 63.75 24.38 24.10
CA GLU A 38 62.31 24.33 23.83
C GLU A 38 62.00 23.10 22.97
N LEU A 39 60.88 22.43 23.19
CA LEU A 39 60.58 21.16 22.52
C LEU A 39 59.98 21.39 21.11
N VAL A 40 60.41 20.59 20.13
CA VAL A 40 59.83 20.57 18.78
C VAL A 40 58.76 19.48 18.70
N GLN A 41 57.48 19.84 18.73
CA GLN A 41 56.42 18.91 18.33
C GLN A 41 56.26 18.92 16.81
N VAL A 42 57.13 18.21 16.08
CA VAL A 42 56.98 18.00 14.64
C VAL A 42 56.81 16.52 14.35
N GLY A 43 55.59 16.16 13.93
CA GLY A 43 55.28 15.13 12.92
C GLY A 43 55.78 13.69 13.12
N THR A 44 56.44 13.35 14.23
CA THR A 44 56.87 11.97 14.48
C THR A 44 55.65 11.14 14.81
N ARG A 45 55.49 10.01 14.08
CA ARG A 45 54.37 9.07 14.25
C ARG A 45 54.24 8.53 15.68
N ILE A 46 55.25 8.68 16.53
CA ILE A 46 55.27 8.20 17.90
C ILE A 46 55.45 9.41 18.82
N THR A 47 54.35 9.87 19.43
CA THR A 47 54.33 10.94 20.44
C THR A 47 54.16 10.34 21.83
N SER A 48 54.59 11.04 22.89
CA SER A 48 54.32 10.62 24.27
C SER A 48 52.83 10.41 24.52
N THR A 49 51.94 11.24 23.96
CA THR A 49 50.49 11.06 24.03
C THR A 49 50.05 9.70 23.48
N ARG A 50 50.55 9.29 22.31
CA ARG A 50 50.22 7.98 21.72
C ARG A 50 50.78 6.82 22.55
N LEU A 51 52.01 6.96 23.05
CA LEU A 51 52.63 5.95 23.91
C LEU A 51 51.90 5.81 25.25
N ASN A 52 51.54 6.91 25.91
CA ASN A 52 50.75 6.90 27.15
C ASN A 52 49.32 6.36 26.94
N THR A 53 48.75 6.55 25.74
CA THR A 53 47.47 5.94 25.36
C THR A 53 47.63 4.41 25.22
N MET A 54 48.72 3.94 24.60
CA MET A 54 49.05 2.52 24.53
C MET A 54 49.31 1.93 25.93
N GLU A 55 50.09 2.61 26.78
CA GLU A 55 50.33 2.21 28.18
C GLU A 55 49.04 2.09 28.98
N SER A 56 48.11 3.03 28.80
CA SER A 56 46.79 2.96 29.44
C SER A 56 45.96 1.79 28.90
N GLY A 57 46.07 1.48 27.60
CA GLY A 57 45.46 0.28 27.00
C GLY A 57 46.06 -1.02 27.55
N ILE A 58 47.37 -1.08 27.74
CA ILE A 58 48.08 -2.23 28.33
C ILE A 58 47.66 -2.40 29.79
N GLU A 59 47.61 -1.32 30.57
CA GLU A 59 47.13 -1.33 31.96
C GLU A 59 45.68 -1.83 32.05
N ALA A 60 44.79 -1.35 31.17
CA ALA A 60 43.40 -1.80 31.11
C ALA A 60 43.29 -3.29 30.71
N ALA A 61 44.07 -3.73 29.71
CA ALA A 61 44.12 -5.13 29.32
C ALA A 61 44.66 -6.03 30.44
N HIS A 62 45.69 -5.58 31.17
CA HIS A 62 46.22 -6.28 32.32
C HIS A 62 45.20 -6.37 33.44
N THR A 63 44.46 -5.29 33.70
CA THR A 63 43.37 -5.25 34.69
C THR A 63 42.24 -6.20 34.31
N LEU A 64 41.84 -6.20 33.04
CA LEU A 64 40.82 -7.11 32.51
C LEU A 64 41.28 -8.56 32.59
N VAL A 65 42.54 -8.88 32.25
CA VAL A 65 43.10 -10.22 32.40
C VAL A 65 43.18 -10.61 33.88
N GLU A 66 43.53 -9.70 34.79
CA GLU A 66 43.50 -9.97 36.23
C GLU A 66 42.06 -10.20 36.74
N GLN A 67 41.07 -9.45 36.25
CA GLN A 67 39.65 -9.65 36.57
C GLN A 67 39.12 -10.96 36.01
N LEU A 68 39.42 -11.26 34.75
CA LEU A 68 39.02 -12.49 34.09
C LEU A 68 39.73 -13.71 34.69
N ALA A 69 40.99 -13.59 35.10
CA ALA A 69 41.69 -14.63 35.84
C ALA A 69 41.09 -14.82 37.26
N LYS A 70 40.52 -13.78 37.87
CA LYS A 70 39.78 -13.91 39.14
C LYS A 70 38.38 -14.50 38.94
N GLU A 71 37.71 -14.20 37.82
CA GLU A 71 36.36 -14.66 37.52
C GLU A 71 36.33 -16.07 36.91
N LEU A 72 37.17 -16.38 35.92
CA LEU A 72 37.32 -17.71 35.32
C LEU A 72 38.24 -18.63 36.13
N GLY A 73 39.21 -18.08 36.86
CA GLY A 73 40.16 -18.84 37.68
C GLY A 73 39.69 -19.09 39.11
N GLY A 74 38.39 -18.94 39.38
CA GLY A 74 37.76 -19.37 40.64
C GLY A 74 38.09 -20.82 40.97
N ASN A 75 39.13 -20.99 41.80
CA ASN A 75 39.47 -22.18 42.59
C ASN A 75 39.28 -23.56 41.95
N PHE A 76 40.24 -24.01 41.14
CA PHE A 76 40.30 -25.42 40.77
C PHE A 76 41.35 -26.19 41.58
N VAL A 77 40.92 -26.72 42.71
CA VAL A 77 41.50 -27.96 43.24
C VAL A 77 40.34 -28.93 43.50
N VAL A 78 39.81 -29.51 42.42
CA VAL A 78 38.94 -30.69 42.46
C VAL A 78 39.24 -31.55 41.23
N SER A 79 39.36 -32.86 41.43
CA SER A 79 39.39 -33.86 40.35
C SER A 79 38.12 -33.75 39.49
N ALA A 80 38.22 -34.14 38.22
CA ALA A 80 37.16 -34.03 37.22
C ALA A 80 35.82 -34.71 37.58
N ASP A 81 35.75 -35.50 38.66
CA ASP A 81 34.70 -36.48 38.92
C ASP A 81 33.81 -36.18 40.15
N GLY A 82 33.73 -34.93 40.62
CA GLY A 82 32.67 -34.50 41.57
C GLY A 82 32.83 -34.93 43.04
N VAL A 83 33.95 -35.57 43.42
CA VAL A 83 34.31 -35.83 44.83
C VAL A 83 35.23 -34.70 45.33
N MET A 84 34.99 -34.17 46.54
CA MET A 84 35.76 -33.06 47.11
C MET A 84 37.27 -33.36 47.09
N GLY A 85 38.02 -32.70 46.21
CA GLY A 85 39.46 -32.86 46.04
C GLY A 85 40.31 -32.21 47.13
N LEU A 86 39.69 -31.83 48.25
CA LEU A 86 40.32 -31.23 49.42
C LEU A 86 39.56 -31.68 50.67
N ALA A 87 40.24 -32.28 51.64
CA ALA A 87 39.64 -32.72 52.90
C ALA A 87 40.52 -32.35 54.09
N CYS A 88 39.88 -31.85 55.14
CA CYS A 88 40.47 -31.70 56.47
C CYS A 88 40.12 -32.96 57.27
N SER A 89 41.10 -33.57 57.94
CA SER A 89 40.81 -34.74 58.75
C SER A 89 40.07 -34.36 60.02
N ALA A 90 38.91 -34.98 60.28
CA ALA A 90 38.20 -34.84 61.54
C ALA A 90 39.05 -35.36 62.73
N GLN A 91 39.93 -36.34 62.48
CA GLN A 91 40.90 -36.87 63.45
C GLN A 91 42.30 -36.96 62.79
N GLY A 92 43.32 -36.37 63.40
CA GLY A 92 44.71 -36.47 62.91
C GLY A 92 45.29 -35.20 62.27
N LEU A 93 44.72 -34.02 62.56
CA LEU A 93 45.29 -32.69 62.27
C LEU A 93 45.99 -32.59 60.91
N LYS A 94 45.25 -32.79 59.83
CA LYS A 94 45.82 -32.85 58.48
C LYS A 94 44.86 -32.27 57.46
N VAL A 95 45.42 -31.63 56.44
CA VAL A 95 44.71 -31.27 55.21
C VAL A 95 45.32 -32.05 54.04
N THR A 96 44.45 -32.54 53.17
CA THR A 96 44.80 -33.30 51.96
C THR A 96 44.19 -32.62 50.75
N TRP A 97 44.88 -32.67 49.61
CA TRP A 97 44.40 -32.11 48.36
C TRP A 97 44.82 -32.96 47.16
N THR A 98 44.00 -32.98 46.11
CA THR A 98 44.29 -33.61 44.83
C THR A 98 45.08 -32.67 43.93
N ALA A 99 45.68 -33.20 42.86
CA ALA A 99 46.35 -32.36 41.87
C ALA A 99 45.33 -31.43 41.19
N GLY A 100 45.74 -30.19 40.89
CA GLY A 100 44.85 -29.16 40.36
C GLY A 100 45.59 -27.97 39.78
N ILE A 101 44.84 -26.91 39.48
CA ILE A 101 45.37 -25.67 38.90
C ILE A 101 44.93 -24.49 39.77
N ALA A 102 45.91 -23.75 40.29
CA ALA A 102 45.66 -22.53 41.04
C ALA A 102 46.10 -21.31 40.25
N TYR A 103 45.34 -20.22 40.35
CA TYR A 103 45.74 -18.92 39.86
C TYR A 103 46.09 -18.02 41.04
N VAL A 104 47.35 -17.64 41.16
CA VAL A 104 47.83 -16.76 42.23
C VAL A 104 48.43 -15.52 41.61
N SER A 105 47.90 -14.35 41.98
CA SER A 105 48.32 -13.05 41.43
C SER A 105 48.34 -13.01 39.88
N GLY A 106 47.38 -13.68 39.23
CA GLY A 106 47.26 -13.76 37.77
C GLY A 106 48.15 -14.80 37.09
N ARG A 107 48.97 -15.55 37.84
CA ARG A 107 49.82 -16.64 37.31
C ARG A 107 49.17 -18.00 37.54
N ARG A 108 49.22 -18.86 36.52
CA ARG A 108 48.77 -20.25 36.57
C ARG A 108 49.84 -21.15 37.18
N TYR A 109 49.48 -21.91 38.20
CA TYR A 109 50.32 -22.93 38.81
C TYR A 109 49.65 -24.31 38.70
N GLN A 110 50.43 -25.32 38.34
CA GLN A 110 50.02 -26.71 38.54
C GLN A 110 50.37 -27.09 39.98
N VAL A 111 49.33 -27.40 40.76
CA VAL A 111 49.49 -27.81 42.16
C VAL A 111 49.43 -29.33 42.19
N PRO A 112 50.50 -30.04 42.57
CA PRO A 112 50.47 -31.49 42.69
C PRO A 112 49.58 -31.92 43.87
N ALA A 113 49.06 -33.15 43.81
CA ALA A 113 48.39 -33.75 44.94
C ALA A 113 49.33 -33.81 46.15
N GLY A 114 48.80 -33.60 47.33
CA GLY A 114 49.63 -33.53 48.52
C GLY A 114 48.84 -33.46 49.81
N GLU A 115 49.60 -33.40 50.89
CA GLU A 115 49.07 -33.35 52.23
C GLU A 115 49.97 -32.51 53.13
N MET A 116 49.39 -31.93 54.16
CA MET A 116 50.10 -31.10 55.13
C MET A 116 49.48 -31.27 56.51
N ALA A 117 50.33 -31.44 57.52
CA ALA A 117 49.89 -31.42 58.91
C ALA A 117 49.37 -30.02 59.28
N LEU A 118 48.33 -29.94 60.08
CA LEU A 118 47.81 -28.72 60.69
C LEU A 118 48.39 -28.57 62.10
N ASN A 119 48.55 -27.33 62.56
CA ASN A 119 48.99 -27.10 63.94
C ASN A 119 47.83 -27.42 64.92
N PRO A 120 48.08 -28.08 66.06
CA PRO A 120 47.07 -28.28 67.10
C PRO A 120 46.67 -26.95 67.75
N THR A 121 45.44 -26.88 68.25
CA THR A 121 44.94 -25.78 69.11
C THR A 121 45.11 -24.39 68.48
N GLN A 122 44.90 -24.26 67.17
CA GLN A 122 45.15 -23.00 66.45
C GLN A 122 44.25 -22.81 65.22
N GLY A 123 43.75 -21.58 65.04
CA GLY A 123 43.13 -21.14 63.80
C GLY A 123 44.17 -20.80 62.74
N GLN A 124 44.07 -21.40 61.55
CA GLN A 124 45.04 -21.22 60.47
C GLN A 124 44.37 -21.23 59.09
N TYR A 125 44.90 -20.41 58.20
CA TYR A 125 44.52 -20.36 56.79
C TYR A 125 45.36 -21.34 55.99
N VAL A 126 44.71 -22.13 55.15
CA VAL A 126 45.34 -22.94 54.11
C VAL A 126 45.18 -22.20 52.78
N TYR A 127 46.27 -21.96 52.08
CA TYR A 127 46.29 -21.14 50.87
C TYR A 127 47.36 -21.64 49.89
N VAL A 128 47.19 -21.34 48.60
CA VAL A 128 48.27 -21.48 47.61
C VAL A 128 49.05 -20.17 47.59
N ASP A 129 50.34 -20.22 47.89
CA ASP A 129 51.19 -19.02 47.93
C ASP A 129 51.62 -18.60 46.51
N VAL A 130 52.28 -17.45 46.40
CA VAL A 130 52.75 -16.86 45.12
C VAL A 130 53.76 -17.73 44.36
N ASP A 131 54.29 -18.78 45.00
CA ASP A 131 55.16 -19.80 44.41
C ASP A 131 54.39 -21.03 43.88
N GLY A 132 53.05 -21.06 44.01
CA GLY A 132 52.22 -22.17 43.57
C GLY A 132 52.14 -23.33 44.55
N VAL A 133 52.72 -23.21 45.75
CA VAL A 133 52.73 -24.27 46.77
C VAL A 133 51.63 -24.04 47.80
N VAL A 134 50.99 -25.12 48.26
CA VAL A 134 50.02 -25.06 49.36
C VAL A 134 50.76 -24.85 50.69
N LYS A 135 50.39 -23.80 51.42
CA LYS A 135 50.98 -23.42 52.71
C LYS A 135 49.90 -23.14 53.75
N LYS A 136 50.34 -23.06 55.01
CA LYS A 136 49.50 -22.66 56.16
C LYS A 136 50.06 -21.45 56.87
N THR A 137 49.19 -20.59 57.38
CA THR A 137 49.58 -19.40 58.18
C THR A 137 48.44 -18.98 59.11
N THR A 138 48.75 -18.32 60.22
CA THR A 138 47.73 -17.71 61.08
C THR A 138 47.35 -16.29 60.65
N SER A 139 48.16 -15.65 59.81
CA SER A 139 47.93 -14.29 59.32
C SER A 139 47.02 -14.28 58.09
N GLN A 140 45.81 -13.72 58.25
CA GLN A 140 44.89 -13.53 57.13
C GLN A 140 45.50 -12.64 56.04
N ALA A 141 46.26 -11.61 56.42
CA ALA A 141 46.93 -10.73 55.47
C ALA A 141 47.99 -11.47 54.64
N THR A 142 48.68 -12.46 55.23
CA THR A 142 49.62 -13.31 54.50
C THR A 142 48.89 -14.25 53.55
N ALA A 143 47.83 -14.92 54.01
CA ALA A 143 47.05 -15.82 53.16
C ALA A 143 46.38 -15.12 51.97
N LYS A 144 45.94 -13.86 52.16
CA LYS A 144 45.33 -13.02 51.10
C LYS A 144 46.31 -12.57 50.01
N LYS A 145 47.62 -12.66 50.23
CA LYS A 145 48.61 -12.44 49.15
C LYS A 145 48.60 -13.59 48.13
N GLY A 146 48.22 -14.78 48.59
CA GLY A 146 48.01 -15.97 47.76
C GLY A 146 46.53 -16.22 47.44
N LEU A 147 46.21 -17.46 47.05
CA LEU A 147 44.85 -17.95 46.89
C LEU A 147 44.40 -18.66 48.18
N THR A 148 43.60 -18.00 49.01
CA THR A 148 43.08 -18.60 50.25
C THR A 148 42.04 -19.68 49.93
N ILE A 149 42.25 -20.90 50.44
CA ILE A 149 41.39 -22.07 50.20
C ILE A 149 40.44 -22.26 51.38
N PHE A 150 40.99 -22.49 52.59
CA PHE A 150 40.21 -22.68 53.81
C PHE A 150 40.74 -21.82 54.95
N TYR A 151 39.85 -21.46 55.86
CA TYR A 151 40.20 -21.23 57.25
C TYR A 151 39.85 -22.49 58.06
N VAL A 152 40.77 -22.96 58.89
CA VAL A 152 40.61 -24.18 59.69
C VAL A 152 40.93 -23.88 61.14
N ALA A 153 40.03 -24.26 62.06
CA ALA A 153 40.29 -24.24 63.50
C ALA A 153 40.47 -25.68 64.01
N THR A 154 41.49 -25.90 64.83
CA THR A 154 41.88 -27.23 65.33
C THR A 154 41.90 -27.28 66.86
N ASP A 155 41.68 -28.47 67.42
CA ASP A 155 41.96 -28.80 68.83
C ASP A 155 43.27 -29.62 68.93
N THR A 156 43.47 -30.33 70.05
CA THR A 156 44.65 -31.17 70.30
C THR A 156 44.76 -32.37 69.35
N SER A 157 43.65 -32.84 68.76
CA SER A 157 43.55 -34.11 68.06
C SER A 157 42.88 -34.05 66.68
N GLY A 158 42.18 -32.96 66.36
CA GLY A 158 41.33 -32.89 65.18
C GLY A 158 40.97 -31.47 64.74
N VAL A 159 40.23 -31.40 63.63
CA VAL A 159 39.70 -30.16 63.06
C VAL A 159 38.31 -29.91 63.63
N ILE A 160 38.11 -28.75 64.27
CA ILE A 160 36.86 -28.34 64.91
C ILE A 160 35.92 -27.69 63.89
N SER A 161 36.46 -26.82 63.04
CA SER A 161 35.68 -26.11 62.04
C SER A 161 36.50 -25.79 60.80
N THR A 162 35.79 -25.70 59.68
CA THR A 162 36.35 -25.34 58.38
C THR A 162 35.44 -24.32 57.72
N THR A 163 36.01 -23.18 57.32
CA THR A 163 35.33 -22.19 56.48
C THR A 163 35.96 -22.23 55.10
N ASP A 164 35.17 -22.56 54.08
CA ASP A 164 35.60 -22.51 52.69
C ASP A 164 35.64 -21.05 52.21
N HIS A 165 36.81 -20.59 51.77
CA HIS A 165 37.04 -19.21 51.31
C HIS A 165 37.12 -19.13 49.77
N ARG A 166 36.79 -20.23 49.09
CA ARG A 166 36.76 -20.26 47.63
C ARG A 166 35.51 -19.54 47.09
N VAL A 167 35.70 -18.79 46.01
CA VAL A 167 34.59 -18.22 45.23
C VAL A 167 33.94 -19.36 44.44
N ASN A 168 32.87 -19.96 44.99
CA ASN A 168 32.00 -20.88 44.25
C ASN A 168 30.95 -20.05 43.52
N ILE A 169 31.16 -19.76 42.24
CA ILE A 169 30.11 -19.16 41.43
C ILE A 169 29.06 -20.25 41.17
N ARG A 170 27.92 -20.17 41.86
CA ARG A 170 26.80 -21.09 41.64
C ARG A 170 26.03 -20.69 40.39
N LEU A 171 25.46 -21.67 39.67
CA LEU A 171 24.67 -21.41 38.45
C LEU A 171 23.52 -20.43 38.72
N GLU A 172 22.91 -20.52 39.89
CA GLU A 172 21.82 -19.63 40.30
C GLU A 172 22.29 -18.17 40.44
N GLU A 173 23.54 -17.94 40.84
CA GLU A 173 24.11 -16.60 40.93
C GLU A 173 24.47 -16.04 39.55
N ILE A 174 24.92 -16.89 38.63
CA ILE A 174 25.11 -16.52 37.21
C ILE A 174 23.77 -16.16 36.58
N LEU A 175 22.75 -16.99 36.77
CA LEU A 175 21.40 -16.75 36.27
C LEU A 175 20.83 -15.44 36.83
N LYS A 176 21.02 -15.16 38.13
CA LYS A 176 20.61 -13.89 38.75
C LYS A 176 21.37 -12.68 38.20
N ARG A 177 22.67 -12.82 37.90
CA ARG A 177 23.45 -11.74 37.26
C ARG A 177 22.98 -11.50 35.82
N LEU A 178 22.63 -12.56 35.09
CA LEU A 178 22.09 -12.47 33.72
C LEU A 178 20.66 -11.93 33.68
N GLU A 179 19.82 -12.25 34.66
CA GLU A 179 18.45 -11.72 34.81
C GLU A 179 18.43 -10.19 34.89
N ASN A 180 19.48 -9.59 35.47
CA ASN A 180 19.61 -8.15 35.61
C ASN A 180 20.32 -7.47 34.41
N VAL A 181 20.70 -8.21 33.37
CA VAL A 181 21.22 -7.63 32.13
C VAL A 181 20.05 -7.05 31.34
N GLN A 182 19.76 -5.76 31.58
CA GLN A 182 18.77 -5.01 30.83
C GLN A 182 19.39 -4.51 29.52
N ILE A 183 18.92 -5.05 28.39
CA ILE A 183 19.22 -4.51 27.06
C ILE A 183 18.13 -3.46 26.75
N PRO A 184 18.48 -2.17 26.58
CA PRO A 184 17.53 -1.13 26.23
C PRO A 184 16.95 -1.33 24.84
N ASP A 185 15.81 -0.71 24.56
CA ASP A 185 15.25 -0.67 23.20
C ASP A 185 16.14 0.19 22.30
N ALA A 186 16.23 -0.19 21.03
CA ALA A 186 17.01 0.59 20.08
C ALA A 186 16.35 1.94 19.78
N SER A 187 17.17 2.95 19.55
CA SER A 187 16.76 4.24 19.03
C SER A 187 17.59 4.61 17.80
N LEU A 188 17.29 5.73 17.16
CA LEU A 188 18.09 6.22 16.03
C LEU A 188 19.53 6.59 16.44
N THR A 189 19.78 6.79 17.73
CA THR A 189 21.08 7.23 18.26
C THR A 189 21.75 6.20 19.17
N GLU A 190 21.03 5.17 19.61
CA GLU A 190 21.52 4.16 20.56
C GLU A 190 21.14 2.75 20.09
N LYS A 191 22.09 1.82 20.15
CA LYS A 191 21.85 0.42 19.78
C LYS A 191 21.06 -0.28 20.89
N GLY A 192 20.11 -1.14 20.53
CA GLY A 192 19.30 -1.90 21.47
C GLY A 192 18.54 -3.05 20.82
N LYS A 193 17.55 -3.61 21.54
CA LYS A 193 16.63 -4.63 21.00
C LYS A 193 15.49 -3.97 20.21
N VAL A 194 14.96 -4.67 19.21
CA VAL A 194 13.87 -4.18 18.35
C VAL A 194 12.88 -5.31 18.11
N GLN A 195 11.59 -5.00 18.19
CA GLN A 195 10.53 -5.92 17.78
C GLN A 195 10.24 -5.73 16.28
N LEU A 196 10.18 -6.84 15.54
CA LEU A 196 9.97 -6.84 14.10
C LEU A 196 8.49 -7.00 13.75
N ASP A 197 8.04 -6.24 12.75
CA ASP A 197 6.70 -6.33 12.16
C ASP A 197 6.77 -6.65 10.66
N ASN A 198 5.86 -7.52 10.21
CA ASN A 198 5.79 -8.00 8.84
C ASN A 198 4.53 -7.50 8.08
N ALA A 199 3.69 -6.67 8.70
CA ALA A 199 2.58 -6.01 8.02
C ALA A 199 3.08 -4.91 7.04
N THR A 200 2.39 -4.76 5.90
CA THR A 200 2.67 -3.73 4.88
C THR A 200 1.91 -2.43 5.11
N ASP A 201 0.91 -2.45 5.99
CA ASP A 201 -0.02 -1.39 6.32
C ASP A 201 -0.02 -1.05 7.83
N SER A 202 1.02 -1.45 8.56
CA SER A 202 1.15 -1.19 9.99
C SER A 202 1.24 0.30 10.29
N THR A 203 0.48 0.76 11.27
CA THR A 203 0.57 2.12 11.83
C THR A 203 1.41 2.18 13.10
N ASN A 204 2.02 1.08 13.50
CA ASN A 204 2.81 0.99 14.72
C ASN A 204 4.19 1.64 14.55
N ASP A 205 4.51 2.61 15.40
CA ASP A 205 5.77 3.35 15.42
C ASP A 205 6.82 2.77 16.40
N THR A 206 6.44 1.75 17.18
CA THR A 206 7.32 1.09 18.16
C THR A 206 8.04 -0.16 17.62
N THR A 207 7.70 -0.60 16.41
CA THR A 207 8.24 -1.81 15.78
C THR A 207 8.97 -1.48 14.48
N ALA A 208 10.01 -2.24 14.14
CA ALA A 208 10.70 -2.09 12.85
C ALA A 208 10.13 -3.01 11.78
N SER A 209 9.98 -2.48 10.57
CA SER A 209 9.56 -3.27 9.41
C SER A 209 10.61 -4.32 9.03
N THR A 210 10.15 -5.53 8.70
CA THR A 210 11.01 -6.57 8.12
C THR A 210 11.34 -6.27 6.64
N PRO A 211 12.46 -6.79 6.10
CA PRO A 211 12.76 -6.70 4.67
C PRO A 211 11.65 -7.25 3.76
N ARG A 212 10.88 -8.24 4.25
CA ARG A 212 9.75 -8.82 3.55
C ARG A 212 8.59 -7.84 3.41
N ALA A 213 8.21 -7.15 4.50
CA ALA A 213 7.19 -6.10 4.45
C ALA A 213 7.58 -4.97 3.48
N VAL A 214 8.83 -4.51 3.56
CA VAL A 214 9.35 -3.46 2.65
C VAL A 214 9.31 -3.90 1.19
N ASN A 215 9.71 -5.13 0.89
CA ASN A 215 9.67 -5.65 -0.47
C ASN A 215 8.24 -5.82 -1.00
N ALA A 216 7.30 -6.25 -0.15
CA ALA A 216 5.89 -6.37 -0.52
C ALA A 216 5.26 -5.00 -0.83
N ALA A 217 5.46 -4.00 0.03
CA ALA A 217 4.99 -2.64 -0.21
C ALA A 217 5.60 -2.04 -1.50
N LYS A 218 6.89 -2.29 -1.75
CA LYS A 218 7.55 -1.90 -3.01
C LYS A 218 6.88 -2.55 -4.23
N GLN A 219 6.53 -3.84 -4.15
CA GLN A 219 5.88 -4.54 -5.25
C GLN A 219 4.47 -4.02 -5.52
N GLU A 220 3.71 -3.72 -4.47
CA GLU A 220 2.38 -3.09 -4.58
C GLU A 220 2.48 -1.72 -5.27
N ALA A 221 3.45 -0.89 -4.87
CA ALA A 221 3.69 0.41 -5.52
C ALA A 221 4.06 0.26 -7.01
N ILE A 222 4.90 -0.72 -7.37
CA ILE A 222 5.25 -1.00 -8.78
C ILE A 222 4.01 -1.43 -9.57
N ASN A 223 3.17 -2.29 -8.98
CA ASN A 223 1.95 -2.75 -9.65
C ASN A 223 0.96 -1.60 -9.87
N ALA A 224 0.80 -0.73 -8.87
CA ALA A 224 -0.01 0.48 -8.98
C ALA A 224 0.53 1.44 -10.06
N ALA A 225 1.85 1.62 -10.14
CA ALA A 225 2.47 2.44 -11.19
C ALA A 225 2.23 1.85 -12.59
N LYS A 226 2.42 0.53 -12.76
CA LYS A 226 2.17 -0.17 -14.03
C LYS A 226 0.71 -0.11 -14.47
N ALA A 227 -0.23 -0.17 -13.53
CA ALA A 227 -1.65 -0.03 -13.84
C ALA A 227 -1.99 1.38 -14.38
N ASN A 228 -1.16 2.37 -14.08
CA ASN A 228 -1.30 3.75 -14.54
C ASN A 228 -0.34 4.10 -15.69
N ASP A 229 0.34 3.11 -16.27
CA ASP A 229 1.23 3.32 -17.41
C ASP A 229 0.40 3.69 -18.65
N GLU A 230 0.87 4.70 -19.39
CA GLU A 230 0.22 5.14 -20.63
C GLU A 230 0.14 3.99 -21.65
N GLU A 231 1.14 3.11 -21.67
CA GLU A 231 1.15 1.93 -22.55
C GLU A 231 0.00 0.96 -22.26
N VAL A 232 -0.50 0.92 -21.01
CA VAL A 232 -1.63 0.09 -20.58
C VAL A 232 -2.97 0.82 -20.75
N ILE A 233 -3.04 2.09 -20.36
CA ILE A 233 -4.29 2.85 -20.33
C ILE A 233 -4.76 3.20 -21.76
N LEU A 234 -3.86 3.65 -22.64
CA LEU A 234 -4.25 4.14 -23.97
C LEU A 234 -4.93 3.07 -24.83
N PRO A 235 -4.43 1.83 -24.92
CA PRO A 235 -5.11 0.77 -25.66
C PRO A 235 -6.49 0.42 -25.07
N GLN A 236 -6.61 0.34 -23.74
CA GLN A 236 -7.87 0.02 -23.08
C GLN A 236 -8.92 1.12 -23.30
N ALA A 237 -8.50 2.39 -23.22
CA ALA A 237 -9.35 3.53 -23.51
C ALA A 237 -9.80 3.52 -24.98
N ASN A 238 -8.87 3.27 -25.92
CA ASN A 238 -9.18 3.19 -27.35
C ASN A 238 -10.14 2.04 -27.67
N ALA A 239 -9.92 0.85 -27.13
CA ALA A 239 -10.81 -0.30 -27.32
C ALA A 239 -12.21 -0.01 -26.77
N SER A 240 -12.29 0.63 -25.61
CA SER A 240 -13.57 1.03 -25.01
C SER A 240 -14.29 2.06 -25.89
N ALA A 241 -13.57 3.09 -26.37
CA ALA A 241 -14.11 4.12 -27.26
C ALA A 241 -14.63 3.53 -28.58
N GLN A 242 -13.88 2.62 -29.19
CA GLN A 242 -14.33 1.89 -30.38
C GLN A 242 -15.58 1.05 -30.09
N GLY A 243 -15.65 0.38 -28.94
CA GLY A 243 -16.81 -0.38 -28.51
C GLY A 243 -18.07 0.49 -28.43
N TYR A 244 -17.97 1.65 -27.77
CA TYR A 244 -19.09 2.60 -27.68
C TYR A 244 -19.50 3.16 -29.06
N ALA A 245 -18.53 3.52 -29.89
CA ALA A 245 -18.79 4.02 -31.23
C ALA A 245 -19.51 2.95 -32.09
N ASN A 246 -19.00 1.72 -32.09
CA ASN A 246 -19.61 0.61 -32.83
C ASN A 246 -21.03 0.30 -32.34
N ALA A 247 -21.26 0.28 -31.02
CA ALA A 247 -22.59 0.05 -30.46
C ALA A 247 -23.60 1.12 -30.89
N ALA A 248 -23.17 2.38 -31.04
CA ALA A 248 -24.03 3.46 -31.50
C ALA A 248 -24.28 3.43 -33.03
N VAL A 249 -23.27 3.05 -33.81
CA VAL A 249 -23.27 3.20 -35.28
C VAL A 249 -23.77 1.95 -36.01
N LEU A 250 -23.41 0.74 -35.55
CA LEU A 250 -23.79 -0.51 -36.22
C LEU A 250 -25.31 -0.68 -36.42
N PRO A 251 -26.18 -0.31 -35.46
CA PRO A 251 -27.63 -0.36 -35.67
C PRO A 251 -28.15 0.60 -36.74
N ILE A 252 -27.40 1.65 -37.08
CA ILE A 252 -27.77 2.62 -38.11
C ILE A 252 -27.32 2.13 -39.48
N ILE A 253 -26.10 1.61 -39.59
CA ILE A 253 -25.51 1.16 -40.85
C ILE A 253 -26.08 -0.19 -41.30
N GLY A 254 -26.29 -1.13 -40.37
CA GLY A 254 -26.75 -2.49 -40.68
C GLY A 254 -28.27 -2.66 -40.72
N ALA A 255 -29.04 -1.60 -40.49
CA ALA A 255 -30.49 -1.69 -40.53
C ALA A 255 -31.00 -1.56 -41.97
N ASP A 256 -31.22 -2.70 -42.64
CA ASP A 256 -32.07 -2.83 -43.84
C ASP A 256 -33.56 -2.58 -43.52
N ASN A 257 -33.85 -1.52 -42.77
CA ASN A 257 -35.18 -1.20 -42.26
C ASN A 257 -35.61 0.19 -42.79
N PRO A 258 -35.77 0.32 -44.13
CA PRO A 258 -36.19 1.57 -44.74
C PRO A 258 -37.56 1.97 -44.21
N ASN A 259 -37.81 3.28 -44.17
CA ASN A 259 -39.16 3.76 -43.93
C ASN A 259 -40.06 3.33 -45.09
N ILE A 260 -41.27 2.83 -44.81
CA ILE A 260 -42.25 2.49 -45.86
C ILE A 260 -43.30 3.60 -46.07
N ILE A 261 -43.32 4.62 -45.21
CA ILE A 261 -44.32 5.69 -45.25
C ILE A 261 -43.79 6.85 -46.10
N LYS A 262 -44.46 7.10 -47.22
CA LYS A 262 -44.13 8.19 -48.15
C LYS A 262 -44.60 9.55 -47.64
N ASN A 263 -43.84 10.60 -47.97
CA ASN A 263 -44.08 11.98 -47.55
C ASN A 263 -44.41 12.08 -46.05
N SER A 264 -43.70 11.30 -45.23
CA SER A 264 -44.01 11.11 -43.81
C SER A 264 -43.46 12.23 -42.91
N ALA A 265 -42.62 13.09 -43.48
CA ALA A 265 -42.19 14.36 -42.88
C ALA A 265 -42.91 15.59 -43.45
N ALA A 266 -43.96 15.42 -44.26
CA ALA A 266 -44.78 16.50 -44.84
C ALA A 266 -44.00 17.50 -45.74
N GLN A 267 -42.85 17.08 -46.29
CA GLN A 267 -42.01 17.93 -47.15
C GLN A 267 -42.70 18.32 -48.47
N PHE A 268 -43.59 17.46 -48.97
CA PHE A 268 -44.35 17.69 -50.20
C PHE A 268 -45.80 18.10 -49.90
N GLY A 269 -46.01 18.77 -48.78
CA GLY A 269 -47.34 19.15 -48.31
C GLY A 269 -48.20 17.92 -47.99
N LEU A 270 -49.47 17.94 -48.37
CA LEU A 270 -50.40 16.81 -48.18
C LEU A 270 -50.34 15.77 -49.32
N HIS A 271 -49.32 15.81 -50.20
CA HIS A 271 -49.23 14.83 -51.28
C HIS A 271 -49.18 13.39 -50.75
N GLY A 272 -50.07 12.53 -51.23
CA GLY A 272 -50.19 11.15 -50.74
C GLY A 272 -50.92 11.02 -49.40
N TRP A 273 -51.51 12.11 -48.88
CA TRP A 273 -52.31 12.14 -47.67
C TRP A 273 -53.68 12.76 -47.98
N VAL A 274 -54.74 12.17 -47.44
CA VAL A 274 -56.13 12.55 -47.69
C VAL A 274 -56.78 12.94 -46.36
N PRO A 275 -57.22 14.21 -46.20
CA PRO A 275 -57.93 14.62 -44.99
C PRO A 275 -59.33 14.01 -44.96
N GLY A 276 -59.72 13.51 -43.80
CA GLY A 276 -61.10 13.11 -43.51
C GLY A 276 -62.02 14.32 -43.29
N VAL A 277 -63.29 14.06 -43.00
CA VAL A 277 -64.27 15.10 -42.66
C VAL A 277 -64.45 15.11 -41.13
N PRO A 278 -64.26 16.27 -40.45
CA PRO A 278 -63.92 17.59 -40.98
C PRO A 278 -62.44 17.70 -41.42
N SER A 279 -62.19 18.42 -42.52
CA SER A 279 -60.83 18.64 -43.05
C SER A 279 -60.13 19.73 -42.24
N ALA A 280 -59.49 19.33 -41.15
CA ALA A 280 -58.75 20.24 -40.25
C ALA A 280 -57.22 20.16 -40.42
N TRP A 281 -56.71 19.33 -41.34
CA TRP A 281 -55.27 19.11 -41.50
C TRP A 281 -54.68 20.02 -42.57
N THR A 282 -53.59 20.68 -42.20
CA THR A 282 -52.81 21.59 -43.03
C THR A 282 -51.31 21.31 -42.84
N ILE A 283 -50.45 22.16 -43.41
CA ILE A 283 -49.01 22.09 -43.25
C ILE A 283 -48.56 23.21 -42.33
N GLY A 284 -47.91 22.84 -41.23
CA GLY A 284 -47.39 23.81 -40.26
C GLY A 284 -46.27 24.68 -40.84
N SER A 285 -45.96 25.74 -40.10
CA SER A 285 -44.80 26.58 -40.38
C SER A 285 -43.50 25.78 -40.25
N MET A 286 -42.45 26.23 -40.94
CA MET A 286 -41.13 25.63 -40.78
C MET A 286 -40.66 25.85 -39.33
N ASN A 287 -40.31 24.76 -38.65
CA ASN A 287 -39.81 24.84 -37.28
C ASN A 287 -38.29 25.12 -37.27
N GLU A 288 -37.74 25.35 -36.08
CA GLU A 288 -36.30 25.57 -35.84
C GLU A 288 -35.41 24.39 -36.29
N ARG A 289 -36.01 23.23 -36.58
CA ARG A 289 -35.32 22.03 -37.08
C ARG A 289 -35.37 21.91 -38.61
N GLY A 290 -35.85 22.94 -39.31
CA GLY A 290 -35.81 23.06 -40.76
C GLY A 290 -36.83 22.22 -41.54
N PHE A 291 -37.86 21.67 -40.88
CA PHE A 291 -38.93 20.93 -41.56
C PHE A 291 -40.32 21.47 -41.20
N ARG A 292 -41.31 21.18 -42.06
CA ARG A 292 -42.72 21.52 -41.86
C ARG A 292 -43.48 20.27 -41.41
N PRO A 293 -44.33 20.31 -40.38
CA PRO A 293 -45.10 19.15 -39.96
C PRO A 293 -46.50 19.11 -40.56
N PHE A 294 -47.16 17.95 -40.47
CA PHE A 294 -48.62 17.90 -40.55
C PHE A 294 -49.19 18.60 -39.32
N SER A 295 -50.00 19.63 -39.54
CA SER A 295 -50.62 20.42 -38.47
C SER A 295 -52.12 20.25 -38.53
N CYS A 296 -52.76 20.14 -37.38
CA CYS A 296 -54.21 20.08 -37.28
C CYS A 296 -54.76 21.34 -36.60
N ASP A 297 -55.76 21.95 -37.21
CA ASP A 297 -56.57 22.99 -36.59
C ASP A 297 -57.47 22.41 -35.49
N ILE A 298 -58.06 23.30 -34.70
CA ILE A 298 -58.93 22.92 -33.58
C ILE A 298 -60.20 22.25 -34.13
N VAL A 299 -60.55 21.08 -33.58
CA VAL A 299 -61.83 20.39 -33.84
C VAL A 299 -62.83 20.61 -32.69
N SER A 300 -64.10 20.22 -32.86
CA SER A 300 -65.07 20.28 -31.77
C SER A 300 -64.88 19.14 -30.74
N SER A 301 -65.50 19.27 -29.56
CA SER A 301 -65.21 18.43 -28.38
C SER A 301 -65.52 16.94 -28.53
N SER A 302 -66.33 16.56 -29.50
CA SER A 302 -66.73 15.18 -29.79
C SER A 302 -66.31 14.72 -31.19
N GLN A 303 -65.50 15.49 -31.91
CA GLN A 303 -65.08 15.19 -33.28
C GLN A 303 -63.63 14.69 -33.34
N TYR A 304 -63.38 13.87 -34.35
CA TYR A 304 -62.06 13.43 -34.75
C TYR A 304 -61.65 14.18 -36.01
N ALA A 305 -60.46 14.77 -36.02
CA ALA A 305 -59.79 15.16 -37.26
C ALA A 305 -58.84 14.03 -37.67
N ILE A 306 -58.97 13.61 -38.92
CA ILE A 306 -58.25 12.47 -39.46
C ILE A 306 -57.48 12.89 -40.71
N LEU A 307 -56.24 12.43 -40.84
CA LEU A 307 -55.46 12.48 -42.08
C LEU A 307 -54.95 11.06 -42.39
N GLU A 308 -55.29 10.52 -43.55
CA GLU A 308 -54.89 9.17 -43.94
C GLU A 308 -53.87 9.19 -45.07
N SER A 309 -52.86 8.34 -45.01
CA SER A 309 -51.96 8.13 -46.14
C SER A 309 -52.67 7.37 -47.26
N GLN A 310 -52.11 7.41 -48.46
CA GLN A 310 -52.41 6.40 -49.49
C GLN A 310 -52.09 4.99 -48.95
N PRO A 311 -52.85 3.96 -49.37
CA PRO A 311 -52.56 2.58 -49.01
C PRO A 311 -51.15 2.17 -49.48
N PHE A 312 -50.48 1.37 -48.67
CA PHE A 312 -49.20 0.74 -49.01
C PHE A 312 -49.24 -0.75 -48.67
N ALA A 313 -48.51 -1.53 -49.45
CA ALA A 313 -48.36 -2.96 -49.22
C ALA A 313 -47.58 -3.20 -47.93
N ILE A 314 -48.03 -4.18 -47.13
CA ILE A 314 -47.36 -4.58 -45.89
C ILE A 314 -47.52 -6.09 -45.70
N ALA A 315 -46.53 -6.74 -45.09
CA ALA A 315 -46.58 -8.15 -44.76
C ALA A 315 -46.90 -8.33 -43.27
N ALA A 316 -47.38 -9.52 -42.90
CA ALA A 316 -47.52 -9.89 -41.50
C ALA A 316 -46.15 -9.94 -40.81
N GLY A 317 -46.07 -9.46 -39.57
CA GLY A 317 -44.81 -9.40 -38.83
C GLY A 317 -44.75 -8.28 -37.80
N ALA A 318 -43.63 -8.19 -37.10
CA ALA A 318 -43.37 -7.14 -36.14
C ALA A 318 -42.75 -5.92 -36.83
N TYR A 319 -43.25 -4.74 -36.51
CA TYR A 319 -42.79 -3.46 -37.06
C TYR A 319 -42.64 -2.43 -35.94
N ASN A 320 -41.61 -1.59 -36.04
CA ASN A 320 -41.43 -0.44 -35.18
C ASN A 320 -42.10 0.78 -35.82
N LEU A 321 -43.16 1.29 -35.19
CA LEU A 321 -43.82 2.54 -35.55
C LEU A 321 -43.25 3.68 -34.72
N GLN A 322 -42.85 4.75 -35.38
CA GLN A 322 -42.27 5.93 -34.77
C GLN A 322 -42.91 7.19 -35.33
N ALA A 323 -42.96 8.25 -34.52
CA ALA A 323 -43.30 9.58 -34.99
C ALA A 323 -42.74 10.64 -34.07
N LEU A 324 -42.55 11.83 -34.62
CA LEU A 324 -42.24 13.04 -33.88
C LEU A 324 -43.53 13.84 -33.68
N PHE A 325 -43.82 14.16 -32.42
CA PHE A 325 -45.03 14.88 -32.03
C PHE A 325 -44.67 16.22 -31.43
N ASN A 326 -45.50 17.23 -31.69
CA ASN A 326 -45.63 18.42 -30.88
C ASN A 326 -47.05 18.40 -30.32
N SER A 327 -47.17 18.42 -28.99
CA SER A 327 -48.44 18.33 -28.27
C SER A 327 -48.60 19.45 -27.23
N LEU A 328 -47.78 20.51 -27.34
CA LEU A 328 -47.77 21.64 -26.42
C LEU A 328 -49.17 22.27 -26.36
N GLY A 329 -49.72 22.45 -25.16
CA GLY A 329 -51.06 22.99 -24.95
C GLY A 329 -52.16 21.94 -24.78
N ALA A 330 -51.88 20.65 -24.97
CA ALA A 330 -52.82 19.58 -24.65
C ALA A 330 -53.05 19.48 -23.13
N SER A 331 -54.25 19.78 -22.63
CA SER A 331 -54.56 19.71 -21.18
C SER A 331 -55.74 18.78 -20.86
N GLY A 332 -55.46 17.61 -20.26
CA GLY A 332 -56.48 16.65 -19.82
C GLY A 332 -56.38 15.27 -20.49
N SER A 333 -56.96 14.25 -19.86
CA SER A 333 -56.87 12.84 -20.30
C SER A 333 -57.80 12.47 -21.45
N THR A 334 -58.78 13.32 -21.77
CA THR A 334 -59.75 13.12 -22.85
C THR A 334 -59.25 13.58 -24.22
N ILE A 335 -58.08 14.21 -24.27
CA ILE A 335 -57.45 14.71 -25.48
C ILE A 335 -56.45 13.69 -25.99
N LYS A 336 -56.43 13.47 -27.31
CA LYS A 336 -55.50 12.50 -27.91
C LYS A 336 -54.92 13.03 -29.22
N LEU A 337 -53.60 12.99 -29.32
CA LEU A 337 -52.83 13.13 -30.57
C LEU A 337 -52.08 11.81 -30.77
N TYR A 338 -52.35 11.13 -31.88
CA TYR A 338 -51.74 9.82 -32.13
C TYR A 338 -51.64 9.49 -33.61
N VAL A 339 -50.77 8.53 -33.90
CA VAL A 339 -50.66 7.86 -35.19
C VAL A 339 -51.14 6.44 -35.02
N GLU A 340 -51.93 5.93 -35.96
CA GLU A 340 -52.32 4.52 -35.99
C GLU A 340 -52.07 3.90 -37.36
N ILE A 341 -51.81 2.59 -37.35
CA ILE A 341 -51.81 1.76 -38.56
C ILE A 341 -53.18 1.13 -38.66
N VAL A 342 -53.81 1.26 -39.82
CA VAL A 342 -55.12 0.68 -40.09
C VAL A 342 -55.07 -0.24 -41.29
N ASN A 343 -55.79 -1.35 -41.23
CA ASN A 343 -55.94 -2.24 -42.37
C ASN A 343 -56.74 -1.54 -43.47
N SER A 344 -56.19 -1.47 -44.69
CA SER A 344 -56.83 -0.75 -45.81
C SER A 344 -58.17 -1.37 -46.24
N ALA A 345 -58.37 -2.67 -46.02
CA ALA A 345 -59.56 -3.39 -46.50
C ALA A 345 -60.82 -3.12 -45.65
N ASN A 346 -60.67 -2.89 -44.34
CA ASN A 346 -61.78 -2.78 -43.42
C ASN A 346 -61.68 -1.60 -42.43
N ASN A 347 -60.61 -0.80 -42.50
CA ASN A 347 -60.31 0.32 -41.59
C ASN A 347 -60.14 -0.07 -40.11
N ASN A 348 -59.97 -1.35 -39.80
CA ASN A 348 -59.68 -1.80 -38.44
C ASN A 348 -58.31 -1.30 -38.00
N ASN A 349 -58.21 -0.82 -36.76
CA ASN A 349 -56.94 -0.46 -36.14
C ASN A 349 -56.08 -1.71 -35.91
N VAL A 350 -54.82 -1.61 -36.32
CA VAL A 350 -53.79 -2.64 -36.14
C VAL A 350 -52.84 -2.28 -34.99
N GLY A 351 -52.57 -0.98 -34.81
CA GLY A 351 -51.80 -0.50 -33.67
C GLY A 351 -51.75 1.02 -33.61
N THR A 352 -51.50 1.54 -32.41
CA THR A 352 -51.54 2.98 -32.12
C THR A 352 -50.28 3.44 -31.39
N LEU A 353 -49.81 4.63 -31.74
CA LEU A 353 -48.72 5.36 -31.10
C LEU A 353 -49.23 6.70 -30.59
N PHE A 354 -49.32 6.85 -29.27
CA PHE A 354 -49.77 8.07 -28.61
C PHE A 354 -48.62 9.05 -28.38
N ALA A 355 -48.89 10.34 -28.60
CA ALA A 355 -48.06 11.43 -28.12
C ALA A 355 -48.10 11.50 -26.57
N ASP A 356 -47.05 12.06 -25.97
CA ASP A 356 -47.11 12.50 -24.58
C ASP A 356 -47.95 13.78 -24.49
N THR A 357 -48.62 14.01 -23.36
CA THR A 357 -49.44 15.21 -23.15
C THR A 357 -48.59 16.44 -22.81
N ASN A 358 -48.93 17.59 -23.40
CA ASN A 358 -48.32 18.89 -23.13
C ASN A 358 -46.79 18.92 -23.28
N LYS A 359 -46.27 18.36 -24.37
CA LYS A 359 -44.84 18.33 -24.67
C LYS A 359 -44.56 19.05 -25.99
N THR A 360 -43.48 19.81 -26.02
CA THR A 360 -42.88 20.28 -27.28
C THR A 360 -42.35 19.08 -28.07
N TRP A 361 -41.67 19.31 -29.19
CA TRP A 361 -41.11 18.26 -30.07
C TRP A 361 -40.48 17.08 -29.32
N HIS A 362 -41.15 15.93 -29.34
CA HIS A 362 -40.75 14.69 -28.68
C HIS A 362 -40.98 13.48 -29.60
N ARG A 363 -40.09 12.48 -29.51
CA ARG A 363 -40.18 11.24 -30.29
C ARG A 363 -40.86 10.17 -29.47
N LYS A 364 -41.77 9.42 -30.09
CA LYS A 364 -42.34 8.19 -29.53
C LYS A 364 -42.09 7.04 -30.50
N ASN A 365 -42.02 5.84 -29.97
CA ASN A 365 -42.04 4.60 -30.75
C ASN A 365 -42.93 3.55 -30.07
N ALA A 366 -43.38 2.57 -30.84
CA ALA A 366 -44.08 1.39 -30.36
C ALA A 366 -43.84 0.20 -31.30
N LEU A 367 -43.79 -1.00 -30.72
CA LEU A 367 -43.79 -2.25 -31.47
C LEU A 367 -45.24 -2.58 -31.88
N ILE A 368 -45.50 -2.63 -33.18
CA ILE A 368 -46.80 -2.99 -33.76
C ILE A 368 -46.66 -4.34 -34.46
N THR A 369 -47.61 -5.26 -34.22
CA THR A 369 -47.63 -6.56 -34.91
C THR A 369 -48.71 -6.52 -35.98
N ILE A 370 -48.31 -6.62 -37.25
CA ILE A 370 -49.22 -6.74 -38.38
C ILE A 370 -49.75 -8.18 -38.42
N PRO A 371 -51.08 -8.41 -38.27
CA PRO A 371 -51.66 -9.74 -38.26
C PRO A 371 -51.52 -10.46 -39.61
N THR A 372 -51.58 -11.79 -39.58
CA THR A 372 -51.70 -12.61 -40.78
C THR A 372 -52.96 -12.22 -41.57
N GLY A 373 -52.84 -12.13 -42.90
CA GLY A 373 -53.93 -11.72 -43.80
C GLY A 373 -54.06 -10.20 -44.04
N VAL A 374 -53.32 -9.35 -43.32
CA VAL A 374 -53.22 -7.93 -43.66
C VAL A 374 -52.13 -7.75 -44.72
N THR A 375 -52.53 -7.45 -45.96
CA THR A 375 -51.61 -7.26 -47.11
C THR A 375 -51.46 -5.79 -47.52
N SER A 376 -52.31 -4.91 -47.01
CA SER A 376 -52.30 -3.46 -47.27
C SER A 376 -52.72 -2.70 -46.02
N ALA A 377 -52.01 -1.62 -45.72
CA ALA A 377 -52.31 -0.73 -44.61
C ALA A 377 -52.29 0.75 -45.01
N LYS A 378 -52.90 1.60 -44.18
CA LYS A 378 -52.78 3.06 -44.21
C LYS A 378 -52.21 3.53 -42.88
N VAL A 379 -51.51 4.65 -42.91
CA VAL A 379 -51.20 5.41 -41.70
C VAL A 379 -52.31 6.42 -41.51
N ARG A 380 -52.84 6.51 -40.30
CA ARG A 380 -53.85 7.49 -39.94
C ARG A 380 -53.33 8.38 -38.80
N LEU A 381 -53.31 9.67 -39.05
CA LEU A 381 -53.06 10.69 -38.05
C LEU A 381 -54.39 11.11 -37.45
N VAL A 382 -54.45 11.19 -36.12
CA VAL A 382 -55.69 11.48 -35.44
C VAL A 382 -55.49 12.53 -34.35
N VAL A 383 -56.38 13.52 -34.36
CA VAL A 383 -56.59 14.47 -33.26
C VAL A 383 -58.01 14.31 -32.74
N TYR A 384 -58.12 14.20 -31.42
CA TYR A 384 -59.40 14.17 -30.70
C TYR A 384 -59.35 15.11 -29.48
N GLY A 385 -60.46 15.79 -29.22
CA GLY A 385 -60.62 16.70 -28.09
C GLY A 385 -60.64 18.16 -28.55
N GLY A 386 -61.80 18.80 -28.42
CA GLY A 386 -62.06 20.12 -28.99
C GLY A 386 -61.63 21.31 -28.17
N ILE A 387 -62.27 22.48 -28.40
CA ILE A 387 -61.90 23.81 -27.86
C ILE A 387 -61.61 23.82 -26.35
N ALA A 388 -62.30 23.00 -25.53
CA ALA A 388 -62.08 22.93 -24.08
C ALA A 388 -60.78 22.21 -23.66
N GLY A 389 -60.15 21.46 -24.56
CA GLY A 389 -58.92 20.71 -24.31
C GLY A 389 -57.66 21.32 -24.92
N TRP A 390 -57.83 22.13 -25.97
CA TRP A 390 -56.74 22.89 -26.58
C TRP A 390 -57.21 24.29 -26.98
N SER A 391 -57.33 25.18 -26.01
CA SER A 391 -57.64 26.59 -26.27
C SER A 391 -56.51 27.29 -27.07
N PHE A 392 -55.28 26.79 -26.94
CA PHE A 392 -54.07 27.20 -27.65
C PHE A 392 -53.09 26.01 -27.67
N GLY A 393 -52.15 25.96 -28.62
CA GLY A 393 -51.14 24.90 -28.69
C GLY A 393 -50.91 24.30 -30.08
N SER A 394 -49.84 23.51 -30.22
CA SER A 394 -49.40 22.87 -31.48
C SER A 394 -49.84 21.41 -31.57
N ARG A 395 -50.70 21.05 -32.55
CA ARG A 395 -51.17 19.67 -32.83
C ARG A 395 -50.44 19.12 -34.04
N GLU A 396 -49.16 18.79 -33.88
CA GLU A 396 -48.29 18.55 -35.03
C GLU A 396 -47.65 17.16 -34.99
N ILE A 397 -47.57 16.54 -36.16
CA ILE A 397 -46.92 15.24 -36.37
C ILE A 397 -45.99 15.35 -37.57
N SER A 398 -44.79 14.77 -37.45
CA SER A 398 -43.84 14.66 -38.56
C SER A 398 -42.94 13.45 -38.36
N ARG A 399 -42.12 13.15 -39.38
CA ARG A 399 -41.09 12.10 -39.37
C ARG A 399 -41.65 10.76 -38.91
N ILE A 400 -42.77 10.36 -39.50
CA ILE A 400 -43.44 9.11 -39.18
C ILE A 400 -42.65 7.99 -39.87
N LYS A 401 -42.15 7.02 -39.10
CA LYS A 401 -41.42 5.88 -39.64
C LYS A 401 -42.11 4.59 -39.27
N LEU A 402 -42.34 3.74 -40.25
CA LEU A 402 -42.72 2.35 -40.05
C LEU A 402 -41.64 1.49 -40.69
N SER A 403 -41.03 0.63 -39.88
CA SER A 403 -39.88 -0.16 -40.31
C SER A 403 -39.98 -1.58 -39.75
N PHE A 404 -39.49 -2.56 -40.50
CA PHE A 404 -39.61 -3.96 -40.12
C PHE A 404 -38.73 -4.27 -38.89
N GLY A 405 -39.19 -5.17 -38.03
CA GLY A 405 -38.50 -5.57 -36.80
C GLY A 405 -38.82 -4.68 -35.61
N SER A 406 -38.08 -4.89 -34.51
CA SER A 406 -38.30 -4.22 -33.22
C SER A 406 -37.34 -3.07 -32.94
N SER A 407 -36.28 -2.91 -33.74
CA SER A 407 -35.21 -1.95 -33.51
C SER A 407 -35.70 -0.49 -33.58
N ASP A 408 -35.29 0.32 -32.61
CA ASP A 408 -35.50 1.76 -32.62
C ASP A 408 -34.43 2.44 -33.48
N VAL A 409 -34.65 2.46 -34.79
CA VAL A 409 -33.76 3.12 -35.74
C VAL A 409 -34.12 4.60 -35.93
N PRO A 410 -33.17 5.51 -36.19
CA PRO A 410 -33.48 6.90 -36.51
C PRO A 410 -34.42 7.06 -37.72
N TYR A 411 -35.11 8.21 -37.78
CA TYR A 411 -35.84 8.61 -38.98
C TYR A 411 -34.89 8.75 -40.16
N THR A 412 -35.32 8.23 -41.31
CA THR A 412 -34.58 8.30 -42.56
C THR A 412 -35.54 8.68 -43.69
N ALA A 413 -35.05 9.42 -44.69
CA ALA A 413 -35.86 10.11 -45.69
C ALA A 413 -36.06 9.32 -47.00
N GLU A 414 -35.63 8.07 -47.08
CA GLU A 414 -35.61 7.31 -48.34
C GLU A 414 -37.02 7.16 -48.94
N ALA A 415 -38.04 7.01 -48.10
CA ALA A 415 -39.44 6.96 -48.54
C ALA A 415 -39.94 8.29 -49.13
N ASP A 416 -39.45 9.41 -48.60
CA ASP A 416 -39.79 10.74 -49.09
C ASP A 416 -39.06 11.01 -50.43
N ASP A 417 -37.80 10.58 -50.56
CA ASP A 417 -37.06 10.66 -51.81
C ASP A 417 -37.69 9.80 -52.92
N LEU A 418 -38.20 8.61 -52.58
CA LEU A 418 -38.99 7.78 -53.51
C LEU A 418 -40.31 8.48 -53.90
N ALA A 419 -40.98 9.14 -52.96
CA ALA A 419 -42.18 9.91 -53.25
C ALA A 419 -41.88 11.09 -54.20
N LEU A 420 -40.72 11.74 -54.07
CA LEU A 420 -40.26 12.77 -55.00
C LEU A 420 -40.03 12.23 -56.41
N LEU A 421 -39.41 11.06 -56.54
CA LEU A 421 -39.21 10.40 -57.85
C LEU A 421 -40.55 10.06 -58.51
N GLU A 422 -41.51 9.53 -57.76
CA GLU A 422 -42.87 9.27 -58.26
C GLU A 422 -43.60 10.55 -58.65
N TYR A 423 -43.43 11.62 -57.87
CA TYR A 423 -44.02 12.92 -58.14
C TYR A 423 -43.43 13.56 -59.40
N ARG A 424 -42.10 13.50 -59.59
CA ARG A 424 -41.40 13.94 -60.81
C ARG A 424 -41.92 13.22 -62.04
N ASN A 425 -42.13 11.91 -61.98
CA ASN A 425 -42.60 11.12 -63.12
C ASN A 425 -44.07 11.42 -63.49
N LYS A 426 -44.84 12.06 -62.58
CA LYS A 426 -46.22 12.53 -62.83
C LYS A 426 -46.31 13.95 -63.37
N MET A 427 -45.24 14.75 -63.27
CA MET A 427 -45.20 16.06 -63.92
C MET A 427 -44.99 15.86 -65.42
N ARG A 428 -45.82 16.53 -66.25
CA ARG A 428 -45.53 16.63 -67.68
C ARG A 428 -44.16 17.27 -67.85
N SER A 429 -43.33 16.72 -68.74
CA SER A 429 -42.12 17.39 -69.21
C SER A 429 -42.51 18.79 -69.68
N TRP A 430 -41.78 19.81 -69.20
CA TRP A 430 -41.96 21.18 -69.64
C TRP A 430 -41.66 21.24 -71.15
N GLY A 431 -42.72 21.26 -71.96
CA GLY A 431 -42.64 21.19 -73.43
C GLY A 431 -43.54 20.15 -74.12
N ALA A 432 -44.26 19.29 -73.40
CA ALA A 432 -45.21 18.35 -74.01
C ALA A 432 -46.64 18.95 -74.04
N LEU A 433 -47.05 19.45 -75.21
CA LEU A 433 -48.46 19.75 -75.56
C LEU A 433 -49.32 18.48 -75.50
#